data_AF-A0A8S3VHX8-F1
#
_entry.id   AF-A0A8S3VHX8-F1
#
_cell.length_a   1.000
_cell.length_b   1.000
_cell.length_c   1.000
_cell.angle_alpha   90.00
_cell.angle_beta   90.00
_cell.angle_gamma   90.00
#
_symmetry.space_group_name_H-M   'P 1'
#
loop_
_entity.id
_entity.type
_entity.pdbx_description
1 polymer ?
#
loop_
_entity_poly.entity_id
_entity_poly.type
_entity_poly.pdbx_seq_one_letter_code
_entity_poly.pdbx_strand_id
1 'polypeptide(L)'
;MDLAGLTVTSPIKYECKSKQSKAKTFLKPYWSDLLQQKWDAASKKEKLWLKCSDHTNIKRKLKQEYCVARNDFDKHLRKAKRTYQNKLQMDLLTELEKPNSRDFWKQIGKIGISNDRRDQIPWEVIDDNGEVTTDKECVLQKWKTDYQTLFNDQTDSMLYDECHLDRIKKGEISSDPELVDTSSYILGLALLNVLLSIFSVEVIV
;
A
#
# COMPACT_ATOMS: atom_id res chain seq x y z
N MET A 1 -5.92 -71.00 7.83
CA MET A 1 -6.47 -71.32 6.51
C MET A 1 -7.80 -70.60 6.41
N ASP A 2 -7.81 -69.30 6.11
CA ASP A 2 -7.63 -68.63 4.80
C ASP A 2 -8.89 -68.64 3.91
N LEU A 3 -9.25 -67.40 3.53
CA LEU A 3 -10.04 -66.95 2.36
C LEU A 3 -11.58 -67.12 2.43
N ALA A 4 -12.44 -66.15 2.11
CA ALA A 4 -12.26 -64.80 1.61
C ALA A 4 -13.55 -64.00 1.84
N GLY A 5 -13.43 -62.82 2.45
CA GLY A 5 -14.43 -61.76 2.39
C GLY A 5 -13.81 -60.57 1.66
N LEU A 6 -14.31 -60.26 0.46
CA LEU A 6 -13.97 -59.04 -0.27
C LEU A 6 -15.22 -58.50 -0.94
N THR A 7 -15.97 -57.67 -0.22
CA THR A 7 -16.92 -56.73 -0.83
C THR A 7 -16.12 -55.61 -1.47
N VAL A 8 -16.27 -55.47 -2.79
CA VAL A 8 -15.69 -54.39 -3.59
C VAL A 8 -16.33 -53.05 -3.16
N THR A 9 -15.65 -52.31 -2.29
CA THR A 9 -15.97 -50.91 -2.02
C THR A 9 -15.57 -50.08 -3.24
N SER A 10 -16.57 -49.56 -3.94
CA SER A 10 -16.37 -48.60 -5.03
C SER A 10 -15.65 -47.34 -4.53
N PRO A 11 -14.73 -46.74 -5.32
CA PRO A 11 -14.09 -45.50 -4.93
C PRO A 11 -15.15 -44.38 -4.90
N ILE A 12 -15.32 -43.78 -3.73
CA ILE A 12 -16.04 -42.52 -3.58
C ILE A 12 -15.33 -41.50 -4.47
N LYS A 13 -15.97 -41.17 -5.60
CA LYS A 13 -15.56 -40.05 -6.45
C LYS A 13 -15.75 -38.79 -5.62
N TYR A 14 -14.66 -38.23 -5.11
CA TYR A 14 -14.65 -36.84 -4.69
C TYR A 14 -14.82 -35.99 -5.94
N GLU A 15 -16.08 -35.72 -6.27
CA GLU A 15 -16.45 -34.65 -7.19
C GLU A 15 -16.01 -33.35 -6.51
N CYS A 16 -14.76 -32.95 -6.75
CA CYS A 16 -14.29 -31.63 -6.41
C CYS A 16 -15.00 -30.67 -7.36
N LYS A 17 -16.26 -30.36 -7.04
CA LYS A 17 -16.94 -29.18 -7.55
C LYS A 17 -16.08 -28.03 -7.07
N SER A 18 -15.13 -27.61 -7.90
CA SER A 18 -14.48 -26.33 -7.76
C SER A 18 -15.61 -25.32 -7.95
N LYS A 19 -16.26 -25.00 -6.83
CA LYS A 19 -16.96 -23.75 -6.66
C LYS A 19 -15.86 -22.74 -6.94
N GLN A 20 -15.79 -22.27 -8.18
CA GLN A 20 -15.29 -20.95 -8.48
C GLN A 20 -16.20 -20.04 -7.67
N SER A 21 -15.92 -19.89 -6.38
CA SER A 21 -16.22 -18.65 -5.72
C SER A 21 -15.47 -17.66 -6.58
N LYS A 22 -16.20 -17.01 -7.50
CA LYS A 22 -15.86 -15.69 -7.94
C LYS A 22 -15.71 -14.95 -6.63
N ALA A 23 -14.49 -14.90 -6.12
CA ALA A 23 -14.09 -13.91 -5.17
C ALA A 23 -14.31 -12.62 -5.95
N LYS A 24 -15.54 -12.12 -5.91
CA LYS A 24 -15.86 -10.71 -5.96
C LYS A 24 -15.25 -10.05 -4.70
N THR A 25 -14.01 -10.41 -4.33
CA THR A 25 -13.09 -9.45 -3.75
C THR A 25 -13.06 -8.35 -4.77
N PHE A 26 -13.86 -7.31 -4.50
CA PHE A 26 -13.81 -5.98 -5.09
C PHE A 26 -12.57 -5.85 -5.95
N LEU A 27 -12.70 -6.23 -7.24
CA LEU A 27 -11.60 -6.10 -8.17
C LEU A 27 -11.32 -4.63 -8.15
N LYS A 28 -10.14 -4.29 -7.61
CA LYS A 28 -9.72 -2.91 -7.41
C LYS A 28 -10.06 -2.16 -8.70
N PRO A 29 -10.63 -0.95 -8.63
CA PRO A 29 -11.18 -0.28 -9.81
C PRO A 29 -10.13 -0.01 -10.90
N TYR A 30 -8.85 -0.12 -10.55
CA TYR A 30 -7.70 -0.04 -11.44
C TYR A 30 -7.20 -1.39 -11.97
N TRP A 31 -7.91 -2.50 -11.72
CA TRP A 31 -7.57 -3.82 -12.23
C TRP A 31 -8.02 -3.96 -13.69
N SER A 32 -7.07 -4.26 -14.57
CA SER A 32 -7.30 -4.38 -16.01
C SER A 32 -6.93 -5.77 -16.52
N ASP A 33 -7.36 -6.11 -17.73
CA ASP A 33 -7.02 -7.38 -18.39
C ASP A 33 -5.49 -7.55 -18.53
N LEU A 34 -4.76 -6.45 -18.74
CA LEU A 34 -3.30 -6.46 -18.77
C LEU A 34 -2.70 -6.87 -17.42
N LEU A 35 -3.24 -6.35 -16.30
CA LEU A 35 -2.81 -6.75 -14.96
C LEU A 35 -3.14 -8.20 -14.67
N GLN A 36 -4.33 -8.66 -15.09
CA GLN A 36 -4.72 -10.05 -14.97
C GLN A 36 -3.76 -10.96 -15.74
N GLN A 37 -3.43 -10.61 -16.99
CA GLN A 37 -2.49 -11.37 -17.81
C GLN A 37 -1.10 -11.48 -17.15
N LYS A 38 -0.58 -10.38 -16.59
CA LYS A 38 0.71 -10.37 -15.88
C LYS A 38 0.66 -11.17 -14.59
N TRP A 39 -0.44 -11.08 -13.84
CA TRP A 39 -0.66 -11.87 -12.64
C TRP A 39 -0.73 -13.37 -12.93
N ASP A 40 -1.44 -13.77 -14.00
CA ASP A 40 -1.53 -15.15 -14.44
C ASP A 40 -0.15 -15.69 -14.86
N ALA A 41 0.65 -14.86 -15.55
CA ALA A 41 2.01 -15.22 -15.94
C ALA A 41 2.93 -15.42 -14.71
N ALA A 42 2.88 -14.51 -13.73
CA ALA A 42 3.61 -14.65 -12.48
C ALA A 42 3.18 -15.91 -11.72
N SER A 43 1.86 -16.14 -11.59
CA SER A 43 1.29 -17.30 -10.92
C SER A 43 1.67 -18.63 -11.59
N LYS A 44 1.72 -18.68 -12.93
CA LYS A 44 2.18 -19.85 -13.68
C LYS A 44 3.65 -20.17 -13.35
N LYS A 45 4.52 -19.16 -13.36
CA LYS A 45 5.95 -19.32 -13.06
C LYS A 45 6.19 -19.72 -11.60
N GLU A 46 5.43 -19.14 -10.67
CA GLU A 46 5.47 -19.53 -9.27
C GLU A 46 5.12 -21.02 -9.09
N LYS A 47 4.03 -21.48 -9.72
CA LYS A 47 3.64 -22.90 -9.68
C LYS A 47 4.74 -23.81 -10.23
N LEU A 48 5.41 -23.42 -11.32
CA LEU A 48 6.52 -24.20 -11.89
C LEU A 48 7.72 -24.26 -10.93
N TRP A 49 8.07 -23.12 -10.31
CA TRP A 49 9.14 -23.06 -9.33
C TRP A 49 8.85 -23.90 -8.08
N LEU A 50 7.63 -23.84 -7.54
CA LEU A 50 7.21 -24.59 -6.36
C LEU A 50 7.12 -26.10 -6.61
N LYS A 51 6.71 -26.51 -7.82
CA LYS A 51 6.66 -27.93 -8.22
C LYS A 51 8.03 -28.54 -8.49
N CYS A 52 9.08 -27.73 -8.65
CA CYS A 52 10.43 -28.22 -8.89
C CYS A 52 11.02 -28.80 -7.59
N SER A 53 11.11 -30.13 -7.55
CA SER A 53 11.74 -30.91 -6.47
C SER A 53 13.26 -30.79 -6.44
N ASP A 54 13.87 -30.40 -7.56
CA ASP A 54 15.32 -30.45 -7.72
C ASP A 54 16.00 -29.29 -6.97
N HIS A 55 17.02 -29.60 -6.17
CA HIS A 55 17.82 -28.59 -5.47
C HIS A 55 18.98 -28.08 -6.34
N THR A 56 18.72 -27.85 -7.63
CA THR A 56 19.74 -27.58 -8.65
C THR A 56 19.65 -26.17 -9.25
N ASN A 57 20.57 -25.86 -10.17
CA ASN A 57 20.58 -24.62 -10.96
C ASN A 57 19.24 -24.35 -11.68
N ILE A 58 18.47 -25.40 -12.00
CA ILE A 58 17.15 -25.29 -12.63
C ILE A 58 16.17 -24.56 -11.71
N LYS A 59 16.10 -24.95 -10.42
CA LYS A 59 15.23 -24.30 -9.44
C LYS A 59 15.62 -22.85 -9.20
N ARG A 60 16.92 -22.53 -9.24
CA ARG A 60 17.41 -21.15 -9.17
C ARG A 60 16.94 -20.32 -10.37
N LYS A 61 17.04 -20.86 -11.58
CA LYS A 61 16.55 -20.22 -12.81
C LYS A 61 15.05 -19.97 -12.76
N LEU A 62 14.25 -20.97 -12.37
CA LEU A 62 12.81 -20.84 -12.22
C LEU A 62 12.42 -19.77 -11.18
N LYS A 63 13.15 -19.71 -10.05
CA LYS A 63 12.97 -18.63 -9.06
C LYS A 63 13.23 -17.26 -9.67
N GLN A 64 14.32 -17.11 -10.41
CA GLN A 64 14.66 -15.85 -11.07
C GLN A 64 13.58 -15.43 -12.09
N GLU A 65 13.09 -16.37 -12.90
CA GLU A 65 12.02 -16.10 -13.87
C GLU A 65 10.71 -15.67 -13.19
N TYR A 66 10.37 -16.28 -12.05
CA TYR A 66 9.26 -15.86 -11.20
C TYR A 66 9.48 -14.46 -10.64
N CYS A 67 10.63 -14.17 -10.02
CA CYS A 67 10.94 -12.85 -9.48
C CYS A 67 10.84 -11.75 -10.54
N VAL A 68 11.34 -11.99 -11.75
CA VAL A 68 11.22 -11.05 -12.88
C VAL A 68 9.75 -10.80 -13.24
N ALA A 69 8.94 -11.86 -13.36
CA ALA A 69 7.52 -11.72 -13.68
C ALA A 69 6.73 -11.04 -12.56
N ARG A 70 7.07 -11.32 -11.29
CA ARG A 70 6.45 -10.69 -10.13
C ARG A 70 6.78 -9.20 -10.08
N ASN A 71 8.04 -8.84 -10.26
CA ASN A 71 8.49 -7.44 -10.31
C ASN A 71 7.81 -6.68 -11.46
N ASP A 72 7.68 -7.29 -12.62
CA ASP A 72 6.98 -6.69 -13.76
C ASP A 72 5.49 -6.47 -13.47
N PHE A 73 4.81 -7.45 -12.87
CA PHE A 73 3.44 -7.28 -12.38
C PHE A 73 3.33 -6.14 -11.36
N ASP A 74 4.19 -6.12 -10.34
CA ASP A 74 4.15 -5.12 -9.27
C ASP A 74 4.42 -3.70 -9.80
N LYS A 75 5.29 -3.54 -10.80
CA LYS A 75 5.50 -2.27 -11.51
C LYS A 75 4.21 -1.78 -12.18
N HIS A 76 3.54 -2.67 -12.92
CA HIS A 76 2.30 -2.32 -13.60
C HIS A 76 1.16 -2.06 -12.62
N LEU A 77 1.08 -2.82 -11.52
CA LEU A 77 0.09 -2.63 -10.47
C LEU A 77 0.25 -1.26 -9.82
N ARG A 78 1.48 -0.85 -9.48
CA ARG A 78 1.78 0.48 -8.96
C ARG A 78 1.40 1.58 -9.95
N LYS A 79 1.75 1.41 -11.23
CA LYS A 79 1.39 2.37 -12.28
C LYS A 79 -0.13 2.52 -12.42
N ALA A 80 -0.87 1.42 -12.53
CA ALA A 80 -2.32 1.44 -12.66
C ALA A 80 -3.01 2.07 -11.44
N LYS A 81 -2.55 1.72 -10.23
CA LYS A 81 -3.04 2.34 -8.98
C LYS A 81 -2.82 3.85 -9.01
N ARG A 82 -1.61 4.31 -9.37
CA ARG A 82 -1.27 5.73 -9.44
C ARG A 82 -2.11 6.45 -10.50
N THR A 83 -2.25 5.89 -11.69
CA THR A 83 -3.08 6.48 -12.75
C THR A 83 -4.53 6.64 -12.31
N TYR A 84 -5.09 5.63 -11.64
CA TYR A 84 -6.44 5.70 -11.09
C TYR A 84 -6.58 6.77 -9.99
N GLN A 85 -5.62 6.84 -9.07
CA GLN A 85 -5.60 7.86 -8.02
C GLN A 85 -5.48 9.27 -8.60
N ASN A 86 -4.61 9.49 -9.59
CA ASN A 86 -4.47 10.77 -10.26
C ASN A 86 -5.77 11.18 -10.96
N LYS A 87 -6.43 10.24 -11.64
CA LYS A 87 -7.74 10.50 -12.27
C LYS A 87 -8.77 10.91 -11.22
N LEU A 88 -8.86 10.16 -10.13
CA LEU A 88 -9.79 10.45 -9.04
C LEU A 88 -9.53 11.82 -8.41
N GLN A 89 -8.26 12.21 -8.28
CA GLN A 89 -7.87 13.54 -7.80
C GLN A 89 -8.30 14.64 -8.78
N MET A 90 -8.13 14.45 -10.09
CA MET A 90 -8.61 15.41 -11.08
C MET A 90 -10.12 15.55 -11.04
N ASP A 91 -10.85 14.43 -10.95
CA ASP A 91 -12.31 14.41 -10.83
C ASP A 91 -12.76 15.19 -9.58
N LEU A 92 -12.06 15.03 -8.45
CA LEU A 92 -12.32 15.80 -7.22
C LEU A 92 -12.10 17.30 -7.38
N LEU A 93 -11.02 17.72 -8.06
CA LEU A 93 -10.74 19.14 -8.29
C LEU A 93 -11.86 19.78 -9.11
N THR A 94 -12.40 19.07 -10.10
CA THR A 94 -13.58 19.52 -10.85
C THR A 94 -14.84 19.57 -9.99
N GLU A 95 -14.98 18.70 -8.98
CA GLU A 95 -16.10 18.76 -8.03
C GLU A 95 -15.97 19.93 -7.04
N LEU A 96 -14.75 20.33 -6.68
CA LEU A 96 -14.50 21.47 -5.79
C LEU A 96 -14.99 22.80 -6.39
N GLU A 97 -14.93 22.95 -7.72
CA GLU A 97 -15.43 24.13 -8.42
C GLU A 97 -16.96 24.26 -8.39
N LYS A 98 -17.67 23.20 -7.94
CA LYS A 98 -19.13 23.22 -7.84
C LYS A 98 -19.57 23.85 -6.51
N PRO A 99 -20.72 24.56 -6.49
CA PRO A 99 -21.22 25.23 -5.28
C PRO A 99 -21.63 24.27 -4.15
N ASN A 100 -21.70 22.96 -4.39
CA ASN A 100 -22.07 21.97 -3.39
C ASN A 100 -20.84 21.26 -2.80
N SER A 101 -20.25 21.87 -1.77
CA SER A 101 -19.06 21.35 -1.06
C SER A 101 -19.29 20.01 -0.34
N ARG A 102 -20.55 19.62 -0.08
CA ARG A 102 -20.88 18.37 0.65
C ARG A 102 -20.46 17.13 -0.13
N ASP A 103 -20.60 17.13 -1.45
CA ASP A 103 -20.29 15.95 -2.25
C ASP A 103 -18.78 15.76 -2.42
N PHE A 104 -18.03 16.87 -2.51
CA PHE A 104 -16.56 16.86 -2.46
C PHE A 104 -16.05 16.15 -1.20
N TRP A 105 -16.53 16.54 -0.01
CA TRP A 105 -16.10 15.92 1.26
C TRP A 105 -16.47 14.44 1.36
N LYS A 106 -17.63 14.03 0.79
CA LYS A 106 -17.99 12.61 0.72
C LYS A 106 -17.04 11.81 -0.17
N GLN A 107 -16.55 12.38 -1.27
CA GLN A 107 -15.61 11.70 -2.15
C GLN A 107 -14.19 11.68 -1.56
N ILE A 108 -13.74 12.78 -0.96
CA ILE A 108 -12.51 12.84 -0.14
C ILE A 108 -12.53 11.78 0.95
N GLY A 109 -13.65 11.60 1.65
CA GLY A 109 -13.79 10.59 2.70
C GLY A 109 -13.63 9.15 2.21
N LYS A 110 -13.79 8.89 0.92
CA LYS A 110 -13.54 7.57 0.30
C LYS A 110 -12.08 7.40 -0.16
N ILE A 111 -11.30 8.48 -0.14
CA ILE A 111 -9.93 8.53 -0.62
C ILE A 111 -8.99 8.42 0.59
N GLY A 112 -8.18 7.38 0.61
CA GLY A 112 -7.23 7.11 1.68
C GLY A 112 -7.61 5.91 2.54
N ILE A 113 -7.05 5.86 3.74
CA ILE A 113 -7.20 4.73 4.67
C ILE A 113 -8.60 4.60 5.26
N SER A 114 -9.57 5.47 4.91
CA SER A 114 -10.92 5.46 5.50
C SER A 114 -11.59 4.07 5.43
N ASN A 115 -11.44 3.37 4.31
CA ASN A 115 -11.95 2.00 4.14
C ASN A 115 -11.04 0.92 4.77
N ASP A 116 -9.80 1.29 5.10
CA ASP A 116 -8.80 0.43 5.75
C ASP A 116 -8.69 0.71 7.26
N ARG A 117 -9.46 1.68 7.79
CA ARG A 117 -9.52 1.99 9.22
C ARG A 117 -10.11 0.75 9.89
N ARG A 118 -9.33 0.14 10.77
CA ARG A 118 -9.90 -0.80 11.74
C ARG A 118 -10.86 0.03 12.61
N ASP A 119 -12.04 -0.50 12.92
CA ASP A 119 -13.02 0.16 13.79
C ASP A 119 -12.45 0.43 15.20
N GLN A 120 -11.33 -0.21 15.55
CA GLN A 120 -10.67 -0.09 16.83
C GLN A 120 -9.33 0.65 16.70
N ILE A 121 -9.25 1.76 17.43
CA ILE A 121 -8.02 2.49 17.71
C ILE A 121 -7.11 1.56 18.54
N PRO A 122 -5.84 1.33 18.14
CA PRO A 122 -4.92 0.52 18.93
C PRO A 122 -4.66 1.20 20.28
N TRP A 123 -4.95 0.52 21.40
CA TRP A 123 -4.72 1.05 22.75
C TRP A 123 -3.47 0.46 23.38
N GLU A 124 -2.42 0.32 22.59
CA GLU A 124 -1.17 -0.33 22.98
C GLU A 124 0.00 0.50 22.50
N VAL A 125 0.96 0.77 23.38
CA VAL A 125 2.23 1.42 23.05
C VAL A 125 3.39 0.64 23.67
N ILE A 126 4.53 0.66 22.98
CA ILE A 126 5.78 0.09 23.49
C ILE A 126 6.53 1.23 24.16
N ASP A 127 6.93 1.05 25.42
CA ASP A 127 7.73 2.02 26.15
C ASP A 127 9.22 1.93 25.75
N ASP A 128 10.05 2.83 26.29
CA ASP A 128 11.48 2.86 25.98
C ASP A 128 12.24 1.63 26.52
N ASN A 129 11.63 0.87 27.43
CA ASN A 129 12.17 -0.38 27.99
C ASN A 129 11.76 -1.61 27.18
N GLY A 130 10.91 -1.45 26.15
CA GLY A 130 10.39 -2.53 25.32
C GLY A 130 9.17 -3.25 25.90
N GLU A 131 8.58 -2.75 26.99
CA GLU A 131 7.36 -3.26 27.60
C GLU A 131 6.11 -2.68 26.93
N VAL A 132 5.08 -3.52 26.77
CA VAL A 132 3.81 -3.10 26.17
C VAL A 132 2.90 -2.55 27.26
N THR A 133 2.53 -1.28 27.13
CA THR A 133 1.57 -0.61 28.00
C THR A 133 0.22 -0.49 27.29
N THR A 134 -0.84 -0.97 27.95
CA THR A 134 -2.23 -0.86 27.48
C THR A 134 -3.02 0.21 28.24
N ASP A 135 -2.38 0.90 29.19
CA ASP A 135 -3.03 1.95 29.96
C ASP A 135 -3.38 3.14 29.07
N LYS A 136 -4.63 3.61 29.19
CA LYS A 136 -5.21 4.59 28.28
C LYS A 136 -4.53 5.96 28.39
N GLU A 137 -4.19 6.37 29.61
CA GLU A 137 -3.55 7.66 29.84
C GLU A 137 -2.10 7.64 29.32
N CYS A 138 -1.36 6.56 29.62
CA CYS A 138 -0.03 6.35 29.06
C CYS A 138 -0.01 6.33 27.53
N VAL A 139 -0.94 5.60 26.88
CA VAL A 139 -1.04 5.55 25.42
C VAL A 139 -1.29 6.94 24.83
N LEU A 140 -2.24 7.70 25.37
CA LEU A 140 -2.56 9.03 24.87
C LEU A 140 -1.41 10.02 25.06
N GLN A 141 -0.73 9.98 26.22
CA GLN A 141 0.42 10.84 26.45
C GLN A 141 1.58 10.48 25.53
N LYS A 142 1.87 9.19 25.33
CA LYS A 142 2.91 8.76 24.39
C LYS A 142 2.61 9.24 22.98
N TRP A 143 1.39 9.07 22.50
CA TRP A 143 0.99 9.56 21.17
C TRP A 143 1.09 11.07 21.04
N LYS A 144 0.67 11.81 22.08
CA LYS A 144 0.80 13.26 22.11
C LYS A 144 2.27 13.67 22.00
N THR A 145 3.14 13.07 22.81
CA THR A 145 4.58 13.36 22.80
C THR A 145 5.20 13.01 21.46
N ASP A 146 4.95 11.81 20.94
CA ASP A 146 5.50 11.37 19.66
C ASP A 146 5.04 12.28 18.52
N TYR A 147 3.76 12.63 18.49
CA TYR A 147 3.22 13.57 17.52
C TYR A 147 3.87 14.95 17.66
N GLN A 148 4.03 15.47 18.88
CA GLN A 148 4.71 16.75 19.09
C GLN A 148 6.16 16.72 18.64
N THR A 149 6.89 15.63 18.88
CA THR A 149 8.28 15.45 18.45
C THR A 149 8.40 15.45 16.92
N LEU A 150 7.47 14.82 16.20
CA LEU A 150 7.48 14.81 14.73
C LEU A 150 7.46 16.22 14.10
N PHE A 151 6.89 17.21 14.78
CA PHE A 151 6.77 18.59 14.27
C PHE A 151 7.69 19.61 14.96
N ASN A 152 8.27 19.26 16.11
CA ASN A 152 9.10 20.15 16.91
C ASN A 152 10.45 19.52 17.22
N ASP A 153 10.95 18.66 16.35
CA ASP A 153 12.23 18.01 16.54
C ASP A 153 13.31 19.10 16.73
N GLN A 154 13.94 19.10 17.90
CA GLN A 154 15.02 20.03 18.24
C GLN A 154 16.35 19.57 17.66
N THR A 155 16.38 18.46 16.92
CA THR A 155 17.51 18.16 16.07
C THR A 155 17.60 19.21 14.98
N ASP A 156 18.77 19.84 14.95
CA ASP A 156 19.18 20.92 14.09
C ASP A 156 18.91 20.60 12.61
N SER A 157 17.66 20.81 12.16
CA SER A 157 17.18 20.58 10.78
C SER A 157 18.05 21.29 9.75
N MET A 158 18.77 22.32 10.18
CA MET A 158 19.74 23.08 9.39
C MET A 158 20.94 22.22 8.96
N LEU A 159 21.37 21.22 9.76
CA LEU A 159 22.50 20.35 9.41
C LEU A 159 22.21 19.45 8.21
N TYR A 160 20.97 18.94 8.09
CA TYR A 160 20.58 18.14 6.94
C TYR A 160 20.51 19.01 5.68
N ASP A 161 19.89 20.18 5.78
CA ASP A 161 19.72 21.11 4.66
C ASP A 161 21.08 21.65 4.19
N GLU A 162 22.01 22.00 5.09
CA GLU A 162 23.36 22.44 4.74
C GLU A 162 24.19 21.32 4.11
N CYS A 163 24.19 20.12 4.69
CA CYS A 163 24.90 18.97 4.10
C CYS A 163 24.35 18.59 2.72
N HIS A 164 23.04 18.69 2.53
CA HIS A 164 22.38 18.44 1.25
C HIS A 164 22.74 19.50 0.21
N LEU A 165 22.69 20.79 0.57
CA LEU A 165 23.09 21.91 -0.28
C LEU A 165 24.56 21.81 -0.68
N ASP A 166 25.44 21.41 0.23
CA ASP A 166 26.86 21.25 -0.08
C ASP A 166 27.14 20.08 -1.01
N ARG A 167 26.38 18.98 -0.93
CA ARG A 167 26.46 17.87 -1.90
C ARG A 167 25.98 18.29 -3.29
N ILE A 168 24.93 19.11 -3.38
CA ILE A 168 24.47 19.70 -4.65
C ILE A 168 25.55 20.62 -5.23
N LYS A 169 26.13 21.52 -4.43
CA LYS A 169 27.20 22.43 -4.89
C LYS A 169 28.45 21.70 -5.37
N LYS A 170 28.79 20.56 -4.75
CA LYS A 170 29.93 19.71 -5.15
C LYS A 170 29.65 18.85 -6.38
N GLY A 171 28.42 18.86 -6.91
CA GLY A 171 28.04 18.05 -8.06
C GLY A 171 27.98 16.55 -7.78
N GLU A 172 27.94 16.14 -6.51
CA GLU A 172 27.88 14.74 -6.07
C GLU A 172 26.43 14.21 -6.06
N ILE A 173 25.67 14.51 -7.11
CA ILE A 173 24.39 13.85 -7.33
C ILE A 173 24.72 12.51 -8.00
N SER A 174 24.74 11.43 -7.21
CA SER A 174 24.61 10.10 -7.81
C SER A 174 23.33 10.11 -8.62
N SER A 175 23.43 9.85 -9.92
CA SER A 175 22.31 9.64 -10.81
C SER A 175 21.63 8.30 -10.47
N ASP A 176 21.03 8.22 -9.29
CA ASP A 176 19.99 7.25 -8.97
C ASP A 176 18.64 7.91 -9.29
N PRO A 177 17.89 7.41 -10.28
CA PRO A 177 16.60 7.98 -10.68
C PRO A 177 15.44 7.59 -9.73
N GLU A 178 15.72 7.12 -8.51
CA GLU A 178 14.70 6.89 -7.48
C GLU A 178 14.82 7.98 -6.40
N LEU A 179 13.72 8.73 -6.20
CA LEU A 179 13.57 9.90 -5.32
C LEU A 179 14.11 11.22 -5.88
N VAL A 180 13.28 11.92 -6.68
CA VAL A 180 12.61 13.15 -6.19
C VAL A 180 11.27 13.29 -6.92
N ASP A 181 10.18 12.94 -6.25
CA ASP A 181 8.82 13.33 -6.65
C ASP A 181 8.53 14.72 -6.06
N THR A 182 9.13 15.76 -6.66
CA THR A 182 8.84 17.16 -6.29
C THR A 182 7.38 17.53 -6.56
N SER A 183 6.68 16.79 -7.44
CA SER A 183 5.29 17.06 -7.78
C SER A 183 4.35 16.72 -6.62
N SER A 184 4.58 15.61 -5.91
CA SER A 184 3.78 15.24 -4.73
C SER A 184 3.94 16.21 -3.56
N TYR A 185 5.14 16.76 -3.34
CA TYR A 185 5.38 17.74 -2.26
C TYR A 185 4.78 19.11 -2.58
N ILE A 186 4.91 19.59 -3.83
CA ILE A 186 4.34 20.87 -4.27
C ILE A 186 2.80 20.82 -4.24
N LEU A 187 2.19 19.69 -4.63
CA LEU A 187 0.74 19.50 -4.57
C LEU A 187 0.23 19.32 -3.12
N GLY A 188 1.01 18.67 -2.25
CA GLY A 188 0.72 18.59 -0.82
C GLY A 188 0.70 19.96 -0.16
N LEU A 189 1.68 20.82 -0.46
CA LEU A 189 1.73 22.21 0.01
C LEU A 189 0.60 23.06 -0.56
N ALA A 190 0.21 22.84 -1.83
CA ALA A 190 -0.94 23.54 -2.41
C ALA A 190 -2.26 23.17 -1.72
N LEU A 191 -2.47 21.88 -1.41
CA LEU A 191 -3.65 21.44 -0.65
C LEU A 191 -3.62 21.96 0.80
N LEU A 192 -2.45 21.99 1.44
CA LEU A 192 -2.31 22.53 2.80
C LEU A 192 -2.56 24.04 2.85
N ASN A 193 -2.11 24.80 1.85
CA ASN A 193 -2.38 26.23 1.72
C ASN A 193 -3.86 26.52 1.44
N VAL A 194 -4.52 25.70 0.62
CA VAL A 194 -5.97 25.79 0.40
C VAL A 194 -6.74 25.49 1.70
N LEU A 195 -6.33 24.46 2.45
CA LEU A 195 -6.93 24.14 3.74
C LEU A 195 -6.71 25.26 4.77
N LEU A 196 -5.48 25.78 4.91
CA LEU A 196 -5.16 26.89 5.83
C LEU A 196 -5.89 28.19 5.45
N SER A 197 -6.09 28.46 4.15
CA SER A 197 -6.85 29.62 3.67
C SER A 197 -8.34 29.51 3.99
N ILE A 198 -8.90 28.31 4.06
CA ILE A 198 -10.31 28.10 4.41
C ILE A 198 -10.50 28.20 5.93
N PHE A 199 -9.60 27.61 6.72
CA PHE A 199 -9.66 27.71 8.19
C PHE A 199 -9.39 29.13 8.73
N SER A 200 -8.68 29.98 7.97
CA SER A 200 -8.49 31.39 8.35
C SER A 200 -9.74 32.26 8.14
N VAL A 201 -10.71 31.81 7.34
CA VAL A 201 -11.96 32.55 7.08
C VAL A 201 -13.03 32.27 8.14
N GLU A 202 -12.93 31.17 8.89
CA GLU A 202 -13.91 30.79 9.93
C GLU A 202 -13.59 31.31 11.34
N VAL A 203 -12.51 32.09 11.53
CA VAL A 203 -12.14 32.69 12.84
C VAL A 203 -12.48 34.19 12.93
N ILE A 204 -13.12 34.75 11.90
CA ILE A 204 -13.62 36.14 11.94
C ILE A 204 -15.13 36.16 11.62
N VAL A 205 -15.96 35.64 12.54
CA VAL A 205 -17.30 36.18 12.89
C VAL A 205 -17.59 35.81 14.33
#